data_AF-A0A7C2LH68-F1
#
_entry.id   AF-A0A7C2LH68-F1
#
_cell.length_a   1.000
_cell.length_b   1.000
_cell.length_c   1.000
_cell.angle_alpha   90.00
_cell.angle_beta   90.00
_cell.angle_gamma   90.00
#
_symmetry.space_group_name_H-M   'P 1'
#
loop_
_entity.id
_entity.type
_entity.pdbx_description
1 polymer ?
#
loop_
_entity_poly.entity_id
_entity_poly.type
_entity_poly.pdbx_seq_one_letter_code
_entity_poly.pdbx_strand_id
1 'polypeptide(L)' 'MNTAIICVSCGNTFDPHYRYCPFCGNRKPAPLPLGKMLDGTFQKIEQVRLKNYLLRLGTLEHTLETLATELDRFVASKP' A
#
# COMPACT_ATOMS: atom_id res chain seq x y z
N MET A 1 20.21 -20.40 -17.65
CA MET A 1 20.06 -18.94 -17.71
C MET A 1 21.14 -18.33 -16.83
N ASN A 2 22.15 -17.66 -17.41
CA ASN A 2 23.16 -16.94 -16.62
C ASN A 2 22.52 -15.64 -16.11
N THR A 3 22.37 -15.52 -14.79
CA THR A 3 21.93 -14.28 -14.15
C THR A 3 23.10 -13.31 -14.12
N ALA A 4 22.97 -12.13 -14.72
CA ALA A 4 23.96 -11.06 -14.62
C ALA A 4 23.46 -9.97 -13.65
N ILE A 5 24.36 -9.33 -12.90
CA ILE A 5 24.02 -8.22 -12.01
C ILE A 5 24.56 -6.89 -12.54
N ILE A 6 23.81 -5.81 -12.34
CA ILE A 6 24.18 -4.45 -12.76
C ILE A 6 24.86 -3.73 -11.58
N CYS A 7 26.00 -3.11 -11.82
CA CYS A 7 26.64 -2.23 -10.85
C CYS A 7 25.89 -0.89 -10.76
N VAL A 8 25.34 -0.56 -9.60
CA VAL A 8 24.65 0.73 -9.37
C VAL A 8 25.57 1.95 -9.47
N SER A 9 26.89 1.75 -9.30
CA SER A 9 27.86 2.85 -9.31
C SER A 9 28.39 3.20 -10.70
N CYS A 10 28.56 2.21 -11.58
CA CYS A 10 29.16 2.43 -12.91
C CYS A 10 28.32 1.90 -14.08
N GLY A 11 27.16 1.28 -13.82
CA GLY A 11 26.23 0.80 -14.84
C GLY A 11 26.61 -0.50 -15.55
N ASN A 12 27.86 -0.98 -15.40
CA ASN A 12 28.30 -2.21 -16.06
C ASN A 12 27.64 -3.47 -15.46
N THR A 13 27.34 -4.43 -16.33
CA THR A 13 26.89 -5.77 -15.96
C THR A 13 28.07 -6.69 -15.70
N PHE A 14 27.97 -7.50 -14.65
CA PHE A 14 29.02 -8.45 -14.28
C PHE A 14 28.45 -9.72 -13.64
N ASP A 15 29.30 -10.74 -13.54
CA ASP A 15 28.91 -12.05 -13.01
C ASP A 15 28.59 -11.97 -11.49
N PRO A 16 27.51 -12.60 -11.01
CA PRO A 16 27.12 -12.57 -9.60
C PRO A 16 28.15 -13.17 -8.63
N HIS A 17 29.08 -14.00 -9.10
CA HIS A 17 30.13 -14.63 -8.28
C HIS A 17 31.17 -13.62 -7.78
N TYR A 18 31.29 -12.45 -8.41
CA TYR A 18 32.19 -11.41 -7.93
C TYR A 18 31.63 -10.66 -6.71
N ARG A 19 32.48 -10.48 -5.69
CA ARG A 19 32.16 -9.68 -4.49
C ARG A 19 32.22 -8.16 -4.75
N TYR A 20 32.98 -7.75 -5.76
CA TYR A 20 33.19 -6.36 -6.17
C TYR A 20 33.00 -6.26 -7.67
N CYS A 21 32.58 -5.09 -8.14
CA CYS A 21 32.49 -4.80 -9.57
C CYS A 21 33.90 -4.83 -10.18
N PRO A 22 34.16 -5.68 -11.19
CA PRO A 22 35.49 -5.76 -11.81
C PRO A 22 35.86 -4.50 -12.60
N PHE A 23 34.89 -3.63 -12.91
CA PHE A 23 35.11 -2.42 -13.70
C PHE A 23 35.43 -1.18 -12.86
N CYS A 24 34.84 -1.06 -11.66
CA CYS A 24 34.97 0.15 -10.84
C CYS A 24 35.37 -0.11 -9.38
N GLY A 25 35.55 -1.37 -8.98
CA GLY A 25 35.97 -1.75 -7.63
C GLY A 25 34.90 -1.61 -6.55
N ASN A 26 33.74 -1.03 -6.84
CA ASN A 26 32.66 -0.89 -5.85
C ASN A 26 32.10 -2.25 -5.42
N ARG A 27 31.76 -2.35 -4.14
CA ARG A 27 31.19 -3.58 -3.58
C ARG A 27 29.86 -3.91 -4.25
N LYS A 28 29.62 -5.19 -4.50
CA LYS A 28 28.33 -5.69 -4.98
C LYS A 28 27.21 -5.21 -4.03
N PRO A 29 26.14 -4.59 -4.55
CA PRO A 29 25.02 -4.17 -3.72
C PRO A 29 24.39 -5.38 -3.05
N ALA A 30 24.09 -5.26 -1.75
CA ALA A 30 23.25 -6.23 -1.07
C ALA A 30 21.86 -6.23 -1.75
N PRO A 31 21.13 -7.36 -1.72
CA PRO A 31 19.74 -7.37 -2.13
C PRO A 31 19.01 -6.23 -1.40
N LEU A 32 18.51 -5.25 -2.15
CA LEU A 32 17.76 -4.15 -1.56
C LEU A 32 16.51 -4.74 -0.89
N PRO A 33 16.18 -4.36 0.35
CA PRO A 33 14.94 -4.77 1.01
C PRO A 33 13.74 -3.98 0.46
N LEU A 34 13.67 -3.77 -0.86
CA LEU A 34 12.59 -3.07 -1.55
C LEU A 34 11.23 -3.64 -1.15
N GLY A 35 11.14 -4.97 -1.00
CA GLY A 35 9.94 -5.63 -0.48
C GLY A 35 9.49 -5.05 0.86
N LYS A 36 10.39 -4.99 1.85
CA LYS A 36 10.07 -4.46 3.19
C LYS A 36 9.66 -2.98 3.19
N MET A 37 10.24 -2.18 2.29
CA MET A 37 9.87 -0.76 2.16
C MET A 37 8.49 -0.59 1.52
N LEU A 38 8.17 -1.43 0.53
CA LEU A 38 6.88 -1.42 -0.14
C LEU A 38 5.77 -1.98 0.76
N ASP A 39 6.04 -3.03 1.54
CA ASP A 39 5.11 -3.64 2.48
C ASP A 39 4.53 -2.61 3.46
N GLY A 40 5.38 -1.77 4.05
CA GLY A 40 4.94 -0.71 4.96
C GLY A 40 4.10 0.38 4.27
N THR A 41 4.32 0.61 2.98
CA THR A 41 3.53 1.58 2.19
C THR A 41 2.15 1.01 1.88
N PHE A 42 2.09 -0.25 1.43
CA PHE A 42 0.83 -0.93 1.16
C PHE A 42 -0.02 -1.09 2.42
N GLN A 43 0.60 -1.38 3.56
CA GLN A 43 -0.10 -1.46 4.84
C GLN A 43 -0.81 -0.14 5.22
N LYS A 44 -0.15 1.00 5.03
CA LYS A 44 -0.75 2.32 5.29
C LYS A 44 -1.94 2.61 4.38
N ILE A 45 -1.82 2.25 3.09
CA ILE A 45 -2.90 2.44 2.11
C ILE A 45 -4.14 1.63 2.54
N GLU A 46 -3.95 0.37 2.93
CA GLU A 46 -5.06 -0.48 3.36
C GLU A 46 -5.71 0.03 4.65
N GLN A 47 -4.92 0.53 5.60
CA GLN A 47 -5.45 1.16 6.81
C GLN A 47 -6.34 2.37 6.51
N VAL A 48 -5.91 3.27 5.61
CA VAL A 48 -6.69 4.44 5.22
C VAL A 48 -7.99 4.01 4.53
N ARG A 49 -7.92 3.02 3.65
CA ARG A 49 -9.08 2.46 2.96
C ARG A 49 -10.12 1.90 3.94
N LEU A 50 -9.68 1.05 4.89
CA LEU A 50 -10.55 0.47 5.91
C LEU A 50 -11.19 1.53 6.80
N LYS A 51 -10.41 2.54 7.23
CA LYS A 51 -10.92 3.66 8.03
C LYS A 51 -12.03 4.41 7.30
N ASN A 52 -11.82 4.76 6.03
CA ASN A 52 -12.83 5.47 5.23
C ASN A 52 -14.08 4.61 5.00
N TYR A 53 -13.90 3.30 4.81
CA TYR A 53 -15.01 2.37 4.66
C TYR A 53 -15.89 2.32 5.91
N LEU A 54 -15.28 2.17 7.09
CA LEU A 54 -16.00 2.15 8.37
C LEU A 54 -16.72 3.47 8.65
N LEU A 55 -16.08 4.61 8.35
CA LEU A 55 -16.71 5.93 8.50
C LEU A 55 -17.96 6.05 7.62
N ARG A 56 -17.88 5.57 6.38
CA ARG A 56 -19.01 5.60 5.44
C ARG A 56 -20.16 4.70 5.90
N LEU A 57 -19.84 3.51 6.44
CA LEU A 57 -20.85 2.62 7.03
C LEU A 57 -21.58 3.30 8.19
N GLY A 58 -20.86 3.87 9.15
CA GLY A 58 -21.50 4.57 10.28
C GLY A 58 -22.35 5.77 9.85
N THR A 59 -21.92 6.48 8.79
CA THR A 59 -22.72 7.57 8.22
C THR A 59 -24.04 7.06 7.61
N LEU A 60 -23.98 5.93 6.90
CA LEU A 60 -25.16 5.30 6.31
C LEU A 60 -26.11 4.79 7.40
N GLU A 61 -25.60 4.15 8.45
CA GLU A 61 -26.39 3.70 9.60
C GLU A 61 -27.17 4.87 10.22
N HIS A 62 -26.48 5.97 10.56
CA HIS A 62 -27.14 7.14 11.13
C HIS A 62 -28.19 7.77 10.19
N THR A 63 -27.90 7.78 8.89
CA THR A 63 -28.84 8.30 7.89
C THR A 63 -30.10 7.44 7.84
N LEU A 64 -29.97 6.11 7.88
CA LEU A 64 -31.11 5.19 7.89
C LEU A 64 -31.97 5.36 9.15
N GLU A 65 -31.35 5.50 10.32
CA GLU A 65 -32.06 5.74 11.59
C GLU A 65 -32.84 7.06 11.56
N THR A 66 -32.22 8.11 11.01
CA THR A 66 -32.86 9.43 10.88
C THR A 66 -34.08 9.33 9.95
N LEU A 67 -33.91 8.73 8.78
CA LEU A 67 -35.00 8.55 7.81
C LEU A 67 -36.14 7.70 8.39
N ALA A 68 -35.82 6.63 9.13
CA ALA A 68 -36.83 5.81 9.79
C ALA A 68 -37.65 6.64 10.80
N THR A 69 -36.97 7.44 11.62
CA THR A 69 -37.63 8.32 12.60
C THR A 69 -38.50 9.38 11.92
N GLU A 70 -38.05 9.96 10.81
CA GLU A 70 -38.81 10.93 10.03
C GLU A 70 -40.06 10.32 9.40
N LEU A 71 -39.95 9.09 8.87
CA LEU A 71 -41.08 8.34 8.34
C LEU A 71 -42.12 8.03 9.41
N ASP A 72 -41.70 7.58 10.59
CA ASP A 72 -42.61 7.31 11.71
C ASP A 72 -43.38 8.56 12.13
N ARG A 73 -42.69 9.71 12.22
CA ARG A 73 -43.32 11.00 12.48
C ARG A 73 -44.31 11.38 11.39
N PHE A 74 -43.93 11.19 10.12
CA PHE A 74 -44.80 11.50 8.98
C PHE A 74 -46.08 10.66 9.00
N VAL A 75 -45.96 9.35 9.23
CA VAL A 75 -47.09 8.43 9.35
C VAL A 75 -47.98 8.82 10.53
N ALA A 76 -47.40 9.12 11.70
CA ALA A 76 -48.16 9.54 12.89
C ALA A 76 -48.84 10.90 12.73
N SER A 77 -48.32 11.78 11.85
CA SER A 77 -48.88 13.12 11.59
C SER A 77 -50.05 13.12 10.60
N LYS A 78 -50.33 11.99 9.95
CA LYS A 78 -51.44 11.86 9.00
C LYS A 78 -52.74 11.55 9.78
N PRO A 79 -53.83 12.31 9.57
CA PRO A 79 -55.11 12.09 10.25
C PRO A 79 -55.78 10.77 9.85
#